data_AF-A0A4R6EYB3-F1
#
_entry.id   AF-A0A4R6EYB3-F1
#
_cell.length_a   1.000
_cell.length_b   1.000
_cell.length_c   1.000
_cell.angle_alpha   90.00
_cell.angle_beta   90.00
_cell.angle_gamma   90.00
#
_symmetry.space_group_name_H-M   'P 1'
#
loop_
_entity.id
_entity.type
_entity.pdbx_description
1 polymer ?
#
loop_
_entity_poly.entity_id
_entity_poly.type
_entity_poly.pdbx_seq_one_letter_code
_entity_poly.pdbx_strand_id
1 'polypeptide(L)'
;MSGKSRTRKPTQPAMSPLLRALTYTRAAHEPVTEAMLLQCYTALDAFRRGHGSRDLFVTLARQLLVAEELCRLGHEPYALPDVEAAHSTMMHIDIGEKREGTWFICDADYAQLCVALEIFDRQLSVASLGDIARAEAQMLEGILRSARNTAIA
;
A
#
# COMPACT_ATOMS: atom_id res chain seq x y z
N MET A 1 -55.87 26.83 -34.94
CA MET A 1 -54.51 26.50 -35.41
C MET A 1 -53.60 26.46 -34.19
N SER A 2 -53.18 25.28 -33.74
CA SER A 2 -52.45 25.09 -32.47
C SER A 2 -50.97 24.82 -32.75
N GLY A 3 -50.10 25.78 -32.41
CA GLY A 3 -48.66 25.71 -32.61
C GLY A 3 -48.00 24.80 -31.58
N LYS A 4 -47.43 23.68 -32.05
CA LYS A 4 -46.61 22.78 -31.22
C LYS A 4 -45.21 23.38 -31.05
N SER A 5 -44.95 23.97 -29.88
CA SER A 5 -43.62 24.41 -29.47
C SER A 5 -42.73 23.20 -29.18
N ARG A 6 -41.78 22.93 -30.09
CA ARG A 6 -40.85 21.80 -30.01
C ARG A 6 -39.60 22.23 -29.23
N THR A 7 -39.58 21.97 -27.93
CA THR A 7 -38.39 22.16 -27.08
C THR A 7 -37.29 21.17 -27.46
N ARG A 8 -36.25 21.62 -28.17
CA ARG A 8 -34.99 20.89 -28.35
C ARG A 8 -34.20 20.97 -27.04
N LYS A 9 -34.02 19.84 -26.34
CA LYS A 9 -32.99 19.73 -25.29
C LYS A 9 -31.61 19.70 -25.97
N PRO A 10 -30.61 20.46 -25.48
CA PRO A 10 -29.25 20.39 -26.00
C PRO A 10 -28.62 19.04 -25.64
N THR A 11 -28.24 18.29 -26.65
CA THR A 11 -27.46 17.06 -26.54
C THR A 11 -26.02 17.47 -26.17
N GLN A 12 -25.72 17.60 -24.89
CA GLN A 12 -24.33 17.55 -24.46
C GLN A 12 -23.79 16.16 -24.81
N PRO A 13 -22.63 16.04 -25.46
CA PRO A 13 -21.98 14.75 -25.63
C PRO A 13 -21.61 14.23 -24.25
N ALA A 14 -22.43 13.34 -23.71
CA ALA A 14 -22.10 12.62 -22.49
C ALA A 14 -20.89 11.75 -22.81
N MET A 15 -19.73 12.14 -22.29
CA MET A 15 -18.52 11.31 -22.28
C MET A 15 -18.89 9.89 -21.88
N SER A 16 -18.48 8.92 -22.71
CA SER A 16 -18.80 7.51 -22.50
C SER A 16 -18.30 7.04 -21.14
N PRO A 17 -18.96 6.07 -20.49
CA PRO A 17 -18.56 5.57 -19.17
C PRO A 17 -17.09 5.08 -19.14
N LEU A 18 -16.62 4.49 -20.25
CA LEU A 18 -15.22 4.07 -20.40
C LEU A 18 -14.26 5.25 -20.49
N LEU A 19 -14.57 6.29 -21.28
CA LEU A 19 -13.75 7.51 -21.32
C LEU A 19 -13.78 8.24 -19.98
N ARG A 20 -14.91 8.21 -19.27
CA ARG A 20 -15.02 8.76 -17.92
C ARG A 20 -14.15 8.00 -16.93
N ALA A 21 -14.14 6.66 -16.95
CA ALA A 21 -13.27 5.85 -16.09
C ALA A 21 -11.78 6.08 -16.39
N LEU A 22 -11.41 6.27 -17.66
CA LEU A 22 -10.02 6.56 -18.07
C LEU A 22 -9.57 8.00 -17.78
N THR A 23 -10.50 8.93 -17.59
CA THR A 23 -10.22 10.34 -17.24
C THR A 23 -10.35 10.62 -15.74
N TYR A 24 -11.15 9.84 -15.01
CA TYR A 24 -11.35 9.91 -13.55
C TYR A 24 -10.62 8.80 -12.78
N THR A 25 -9.53 8.30 -13.36
CA THR A 25 -8.66 7.22 -12.87
C THR A 25 -8.36 7.35 -11.38
N ARG A 26 -8.17 8.56 -10.83
CA ARG A 26 -7.95 8.76 -9.39
C ARG A 26 -9.10 8.25 -8.48
N ALA A 27 -10.36 8.54 -8.81
CA ALA A 27 -11.52 8.14 -8.00
C ALA A 27 -11.90 6.66 -8.15
N ALA A 28 -11.42 6.00 -9.21
CA ALA A 28 -11.67 4.58 -9.43
C ALA A 28 -10.70 3.69 -8.63
N HIS A 29 -9.66 4.25 -8.02
CA HIS A 29 -8.53 3.49 -7.46
C HIS A 29 -8.25 3.80 -5.98
N GLU A 30 -8.81 4.90 -5.46
CA GLU A 30 -8.91 5.21 -4.04
C GLU A 30 -9.35 4.00 -3.18
N PRO A 31 -10.32 3.15 -3.60
CA PRO A 31 -10.69 1.98 -2.81
C PRO A 31 -9.57 0.95 -2.64
N VAL A 32 -8.64 0.87 -3.60
CA VAL A 32 -7.52 -0.09 -3.57
C VAL A 32 -6.44 0.41 -2.62
N THR A 33 -6.05 1.69 -2.73
CA THR A 33 -5.04 2.29 -1.85
C THR A 33 -5.53 2.39 -0.41
N GLU A 34 -6.79 2.73 -0.19
CA GLU A 34 -7.42 2.68 1.14
C GLU A 34 -7.43 1.27 1.73
N ALA A 35 -7.75 0.25 0.92
CA ALA A 35 -7.72 -1.13 1.37
C ALA A 35 -6.30 -1.58 1.76
N MET A 36 -5.27 -1.15 1.02
CA MET A 36 -3.88 -1.45 1.37
C MET A 36 -3.49 -0.87 2.72
N LEU A 37 -3.81 0.41 2.97
CA LEU A 37 -3.54 1.06 4.26
C LEU A 37 -4.36 0.45 5.41
N LEU A 38 -5.65 0.20 5.18
CA LEU A 38 -6.52 -0.40 6.17
C LEU A 38 -6.01 -1.78 6.60
N GLN A 39 -5.52 -2.59 5.66
CA GLN A 39 -4.88 -3.88 5.97
C GLN A 39 -3.63 -3.70 6.83
N CYS A 40 -2.81 -2.69 6.57
CA CYS A 40 -1.62 -2.40 7.37
C CYS A 40 -1.97 -2.01 8.80
N TYR A 41 -2.90 -1.07 8.99
CA TYR A 41 -3.31 -0.64 10.32
C TYR A 41 -4.05 -1.74 11.08
N THR A 42 -4.83 -2.58 10.39
CA THR A 42 -5.47 -3.76 11.00
C THR A 42 -4.44 -4.77 11.50
N ALA A 43 -3.39 -5.04 10.70
CA ALA A 43 -2.29 -5.90 11.14
C ALA A 43 -1.56 -5.31 12.35
N LEU A 44 -1.30 -4.00 12.33
CA LEU A 44 -0.62 -3.31 13.43
C LEU A 44 -1.44 -3.32 14.73
N ASP A 45 -2.75 -3.10 14.66
CA ASP A 45 -3.66 -3.20 15.82
C ASP A 45 -3.73 -4.65 16.34
N ALA A 46 -3.73 -5.65 15.46
CA ALA A 46 -3.68 -7.05 15.86
C ALA A 46 -2.38 -7.39 16.60
N PHE A 47 -1.21 -6.95 16.10
CA PHE A 47 0.06 -7.11 16.81
C PHE A 47 0.05 -6.44 18.19
N ARG A 48 -0.49 -5.22 18.27
CA ARG A 48 -0.61 -4.46 19.53
C ARG A 48 -1.43 -5.19 20.58
N ARG A 49 -2.46 -5.92 20.16
CA ARG A 49 -3.38 -6.68 21.03
C ARG A 49 -2.94 -8.13 21.29
N GLY A 50 -1.79 -8.56 20.77
CA GLY A 50 -1.35 -9.95 20.91
C GLY A 50 -2.12 -10.94 20.03
N HIS A 51 -2.87 -10.44 19.03
CA HIS A 51 -3.63 -11.24 18.06
C HIS A 51 -2.95 -11.30 16.69
N GLY A 52 -1.67 -10.98 16.63
CA GLY A 52 -0.91 -11.10 15.39
C GLY A 52 -0.85 -12.55 14.90
N SER A 53 -0.53 -12.69 13.63
CA SER A 53 -0.38 -13.99 12.97
C SER A 53 0.70 -13.91 11.91
N ARG A 54 1.18 -15.07 11.46
CA ARG A 54 2.16 -15.14 10.38
C ARG A 54 1.63 -14.50 9.09
N ASP A 55 0.35 -14.65 8.80
CA ASP A 55 -0.27 -14.07 7.61
C ASP A 55 -0.28 -12.54 7.69
N LEU A 56 -0.68 -11.98 8.84
CA LEU A 56 -0.65 -10.53 9.07
C LEU A 56 0.77 -9.98 8.98
N PHE A 57 1.75 -10.74 9.45
CA PHE A 57 3.17 -10.39 9.36
C PHE A 57 3.63 -10.30 7.91
N VAL A 58 3.32 -11.32 7.11
CA VAL A 58 3.66 -11.36 5.68
C VAL A 58 2.96 -10.23 4.93
N THR A 59 1.69 -9.96 5.24
CA THR A 59 0.93 -8.85 4.65
C THR A 59 1.63 -7.52 4.93
N LEU A 60 1.89 -7.20 6.20
CA LEU A 60 2.52 -5.92 6.56
C LEU A 60 3.94 -5.79 5.98
N ALA A 61 4.74 -6.86 6.03
CA ALA A 61 6.08 -6.88 5.44
C ALA A 61 6.04 -6.62 3.93
N ARG A 62 5.08 -7.23 3.21
CA ARG A 62 4.89 -7.00 1.78
C ARG A 62 4.57 -5.53 1.49
N GLN A 63 3.69 -4.91 2.27
CA GLN A 63 3.29 -3.52 2.04
C GLN A 63 4.45 -2.55 2.31
N LEU A 64 5.27 -2.81 3.33
CA LEU A 64 6.48 -2.03 3.58
C LEU A 64 7.50 -2.16 2.43
N LEU A 65 7.65 -3.34 1.83
CA LEU A 65 8.51 -3.51 0.65
C LEU A 65 7.98 -2.71 -0.55
N VAL A 66 6.66 -2.61 -0.71
CA VAL A 66 6.06 -1.73 -1.73
C VAL A 66 6.38 -0.26 -1.44
N ALA A 67 6.30 0.18 -0.17
CA ALA A 67 6.68 1.53 0.24
C ALA A 67 8.16 1.84 -0.06
N GLU A 68 9.05 0.87 0.17
CA GLU A 68 10.48 0.94 -0.15
C GLU A 68 10.72 1.12 -1.66
N GLU A 69 10.04 0.33 -2.49
CA GLU A 69 10.12 0.48 -3.95
C GLU A 69 9.51 1.81 -4.43
N LEU A 70 8.45 2.30 -3.79
CA LEU A 70 7.92 3.64 -4.08
C LEU A 70 8.93 4.75 -3.75
N CYS A 71 9.68 4.64 -2.65
CA CYS A 71 10.80 5.54 -2.36
C CYS A 71 11.84 5.50 -3.49
N ARG A 72 12.20 4.32 -3.99
CA ARG A 72 13.15 4.14 -5.10
C ARG A 72 12.64 4.70 -6.42
N LEU A 73 11.32 4.70 -6.64
CA LEU A 73 10.67 5.33 -7.79
C LEU A 73 10.53 6.85 -7.65
N GLY A 74 10.91 7.43 -6.51
CA GLY A 74 10.93 8.87 -6.28
C GLY A 74 9.74 9.42 -5.50
N HIS A 75 8.89 8.56 -4.93
CA HIS A 75 7.81 8.96 -4.02
C HIS A 75 8.32 8.97 -2.58
N GLU A 76 8.49 10.14 -1.98
CA GLU A 76 9.13 10.29 -0.65
C GLU A 76 10.56 9.68 -0.60
N PRO A 77 11.48 10.02 -1.52
CA PRO A 77 12.78 9.35 -1.62
C PRO A 77 13.66 9.57 -0.38
N TYR A 78 13.46 10.67 0.34
CA TYR A 78 14.17 10.99 1.58
C TYR A 78 13.72 10.14 2.77
N ALA A 79 12.55 9.50 2.68
CA ALA A 79 11.96 8.68 3.73
C ALA A 79 12.43 7.22 3.69
N LEU A 80 13.29 6.84 2.73
CA LEU A 80 13.83 5.49 2.61
C LEU A 80 14.44 4.96 3.92
N PRO A 81 15.24 5.74 4.70
CA PRO A 81 15.78 5.27 5.96
C PRO A 81 14.70 4.92 7.00
N ASP A 82 13.57 5.65 7.01
CA ASP A 82 12.47 5.39 7.94
C ASP A 82 11.72 4.08 7.58
N VAL A 83 11.57 3.81 6.28
CA VAL A 83 11.01 2.55 5.76
C VAL A 83 11.95 1.37 6.04
N GLU A 84 13.26 1.53 5.83
CA GLU A 84 14.27 0.52 6.19
C GLU A 84 14.29 0.25 7.70
N ALA A 85 14.15 1.27 8.54
CA ALA A 85 14.00 1.11 9.98
C ALA A 85 12.73 0.32 10.34
N ALA A 86 11.62 0.54 9.64
CA ALA A 86 10.41 -0.27 9.83
C ALA A 86 10.63 -1.75 9.46
N HIS A 87 11.43 -2.06 8.43
CA HIS A 87 11.84 -3.44 8.15
C HIS A 87 12.64 -4.06 9.30
N SER A 88 13.55 -3.31 9.92
CA SER A 88 14.26 -3.77 11.13
C SER A 88 13.30 -4.05 12.28
N THR A 89 12.29 -3.19 12.49
CA THR A 89 11.24 -3.42 13.48
C THR A 89 10.43 -4.70 13.18
N MET A 90 10.10 -4.98 11.91
CA MET A 90 9.47 -6.24 11.54
C MET A 90 10.35 -7.45 11.91
N MET A 91 11.68 -7.37 11.75
CA MET A 91 12.57 -8.44 12.19
C MET A 91 12.54 -8.63 13.72
N HIS A 92 12.46 -7.56 14.50
CA HIS A 92 12.32 -7.67 15.95
C HIS A 92 11.04 -8.41 16.35
N ILE A 93 9.92 -8.12 15.70
CA ILE A 93 8.64 -8.80 15.93
C ILE A 93 8.74 -10.30 15.60
N ASP A 94 9.35 -10.66 14.46
CA ASP A 94 9.56 -12.07 14.06
C ASP A 94 10.48 -12.83 15.03
N ILE A 95 11.53 -12.18 15.54
CA ILE A 95 12.42 -12.76 16.55
C ILE A 95 11.69 -12.94 17.89
N GLY A 96 10.88 -11.95 18.29
CA GLY A 96 10.06 -12.01 19.49
C GLY A 96 9.09 -13.18 19.45
N GLU A 97 8.37 -13.35 18.33
CA GLU A 97 7.46 -14.48 18.17
C GLU A 97 8.18 -15.82 18.22
N LYS A 98 9.32 -15.96 17.54
CA LYS A 98 10.10 -17.21 17.58
C LYS A 98 10.63 -17.57 18.96
N ARG A 99 10.87 -16.58 19.83
CA ARG A 99 11.41 -16.78 21.18
C ARG A 99 10.32 -17.02 22.21
N GLU A 100 9.24 -16.26 22.14
CA GLU A 100 8.21 -16.19 23.19
C GLU A 100 6.88 -16.84 22.77
N GLY A 101 6.73 -17.19 21.48
CA GLY A 101 5.51 -17.75 20.90
C GLY A 101 4.38 -16.73 20.77
N THR A 102 4.69 -15.43 20.91
CA THR A 102 3.70 -14.36 20.95
C THR A 102 4.00 -13.29 19.90
N TRP A 103 2.95 -12.88 19.19
CA TRP A 103 3.00 -11.74 18.29
C TRP A 103 2.73 -10.47 19.08
N PHE A 104 3.78 -9.90 19.67
CA PHE A 104 3.70 -8.68 20.47
C PHE A 104 4.59 -7.57 19.89
N ILE A 105 4.14 -6.33 20.03
CA ILE A 105 4.87 -5.14 19.61
C ILE A 105 4.97 -4.14 20.76
N CYS A 106 6.19 -3.70 21.06
CA CYS A 106 6.43 -2.68 22.07
C CYS A 106 6.05 -1.28 21.55
N ASP A 107 5.96 -0.30 22.45
CA ASP A 107 5.54 1.06 22.10
C ASP A 107 6.48 1.72 21.08
N ALA A 108 7.78 1.48 21.20
CA ALA A 108 8.78 2.04 20.29
C ALA A 108 8.65 1.46 18.88
N ASP A 109 8.52 0.13 18.77
CA ASP A 109 8.32 -0.57 17.50
C ASP A 109 7.00 -0.16 16.85
N TYR A 110 5.93 -0.01 17.64
CA TYR A 110 4.63 0.44 17.15
C TYR A 110 4.72 1.87 16.57
N ALA A 111 5.37 2.79 17.28
CA ALA A 111 5.56 4.15 16.81
C ALA A 111 6.38 4.20 15.50
N GLN A 112 7.44 3.39 15.39
CA GLN A 112 8.25 3.31 14.17
C GLN A 112 7.44 2.81 12.98
N LEU A 113 6.60 1.77 13.17
CA LEU A 113 5.72 1.28 12.11
C LEU A 113 4.66 2.31 11.72
N CYS A 114 4.09 3.06 12.67
CA CYS A 114 3.17 4.17 12.35
C CYS A 114 3.83 5.22 11.46
N VAL A 115 5.07 5.61 11.74
CA VAL A 115 5.81 6.57 10.90
C VAL A 115 5.93 6.07 9.46
N ALA A 116 6.30 4.80 9.27
CA ALA A 116 6.39 4.20 7.94
C ALA A 116 5.02 4.11 7.23
N LEU A 117 3.93 3.84 7.97
CA LEU A 117 2.58 3.82 7.40
C LEU A 117 2.08 5.22 7.03
N GLU A 118 2.44 6.26 7.77
CA GLU A 118 2.17 7.65 7.38
C GLU A 118 2.92 8.06 6.12
N ILE A 119 4.18 7.60 5.96
CA ILE A 119 4.93 7.78 4.71
C ILE A 119 4.21 7.06 3.57
N PHE A 120 3.82 5.81 3.79
CA PHE A 120 3.14 5.00 2.77
C PHE A 120 1.80 5.62 2.35
N ASP A 121 1.03 6.18 3.29
CA ASP A 121 -0.20 6.93 2.98
C ASP A 121 0.08 8.13 2.07
N ARG A 122 1.09 8.95 2.42
CA ARG A 122 1.51 10.07 1.57
C ARG A 122 1.91 9.60 0.17
N GLN A 123 2.70 8.53 0.06
CA GLN A 123 3.08 7.95 -1.23
C GLN A 123 1.84 7.52 -2.04
N LEU A 124 0.92 6.76 -1.45
CA LEU A 124 -0.28 6.27 -2.14
C LEU A 124 -1.22 7.40 -2.57
N SER A 125 -1.25 8.52 -1.84
CA SER A 125 -2.09 9.68 -2.17
C SER A 125 -1.64 10.41 -3.46
N VAL A 126 -0.36 10.30 -3.82
CA VAL A 126 0.25 10.99 -4.97
C VAL A 126 0.69 10.04 -6.10
N ALA A 127 1.00 8.78 -5.79
CA ALA A 127 1.47 7.81 -6.76
C ALA A 127 0.38 7.44 -7.77
N SER A 128 0.78 7.25 -9.03
CA SER A 128 -0.12 6.69 -10.03
C SER A 128 -0.27 5.18 -9.83
N LEU A 129 -1.38 4.59 -10.28
CA LEU A 129 -1.52 3.12 -10.28
C LEU A 129 -0.40 2.43 -11.05
N GLY A 130 0.10 3.05 -12.12
CA GLY A 130 1.22 2.50 -12.89
C GLY A 130 2.49 2.41 -12.07
N ASP A 131 2.74 3.40 -11.20
CA ASP A 131 3.88 3.41 -10.30
C ASP A 131 3.70 2.41 -9.15
N ILE A 132 2.49 2.31 -8.59
CA ILE A 132 2.16 1.30 -7.57
C ILE A 132 2.34 -0.11 -8.13
N ALA A 133 1.79 -0.40 -9.32
CA ALA A 133 1.95 -1.70 -9.96
C ALA A 133 3.42 -2.00 -10.31
N ARG A 134 4.19 -0.97 -10.71
CA ARG A 134 5.63 -1.11 -10.93
C ARG A 134 6.37 -1.42 -9.64
N ALA A 135 6.04 -0.74 -8.54
CA ALA A 135 6.61 -1.00 -7.22
C ALA A 135 6.30 -2.43 -6.75
N GLU A 136 5.06 -2.90 -6.91
CA GLU A 136 4.69 -4.28 -6.58
C GLU A 136 5.46 -5.30 -7.44
N ALA A 137 5.65 -5.03 -8.73
CA ALA A 137 6.42 -5.90 -9.61
C ALA A 137 7.91 -5.95 -9.22
N GLN A 138 8.52 -4.80 -8.93
CA GLN A 138 9.93 -4.71 -8.48
C GLN A 138 10.14 -5.42 -7.15
N MET A 139 9.20 -5.27 -6.21
CA MET A 139 9.20 -5.99 -4.94
C MET A 139 9.16 -7.51 -5.16
N LEU A 140 8.28 -8.01 -6.03
CA LEU A 140 8.19 -9.44 -6.33
C LEU A 140 9.48 -9.97 -6.99
N GLU A 141 10.06 -9.21 -7.92
CA GLU A 141 11.35 -9.55 -8.54
C GLU A 141 12.48 -9.61 -7.51
N GLY A 142 12.49 -8.69 -6.54
CA GLY A 142 13.45 -8.65 -5.43
C GLY A 142 13.35 -9.89 -4.53
N ILE A 143 12.12 -10.29 -4.18
CA ILE A 143 11.87 -11.52 -3.40
C ILE A 143 12.37 -12.75 -4.16
N LEU A 144 12.00 -12.90 -5.43
CA LEU A 144 12.40 -14.05 -6.25
C LEU A 144 13.92 -14.15 -6.42
N ARG A 145 14.59 -13.00 -6.61
CA ARG A 145 16.06 -12.93 -6.70
C ARG A 145 16.71 -13.38 -5.39
N SER A 146 16.20 -12.89 -4.26
CA SER A 146 16.71 -13.24 -2.93
C SER A 146 16.53 -14.73 -2.63
N ALA A 147 15.34 -15.28 -2.92
CA ALA A 147 15.06 -16.72 -2.76
C ALA A 147 16.00 -17.59 -3.60
N ARG A 148 16.28 -17.20 -4.85
CA ARG A 148 17.22 -17.91 -5.72
C ARG A 148 18.64 -17.89 -5.14
N ASN A 149 19.08 -16.77 -4.59
CA ASN A 149 20.42 -16.67 -4.00
C ASN A 149 20.56 -17.55 -2.76
N THR A 150 19.53 -17.63 -1.92
CA THR A 150 19.50 -18.51 -0.75
C THR A 150 19.46 -19.99 -1.11
N ALA A 151 18.84 -20.37 -2.24
CA ALA A 151 18.78 -21.77 -2.69
C ALA A 151 20.08 -22.28 -3.32
N ILE A 152 21.01 -21.39 -3.69
CA ILE A 152 22.30 -21.71 -4.29
C ILE A 152 23.44 -21.69 -3.25
N ALA A 153 23.20 -21.09 -2.09
CA ALA A 153 24.14 -21.01 -0.95
C ALA A 153 24.03 -22.25 -0.04
#